data_AF-A0A662SAY4-F1
#
_entry.id   AF-A0A662SAY4-F1
#
_cell.length_a   1.000
_cell.length_b   1.000
_cell.length_c   1.000
_cell.angle_alpha   90.00
_cell.angle_beta   90.00
_cell.angle_gamma   90.00
#
_symmetry.space_group_name_H-M   'P 1'
#
loop_
_entity.id
_entity.type
_entity.pdbx_description
1 polymer ?
#
loop_
_entity_poly.entity_id
_entity_poly.type
_entity_poly.pdbx_seq_one_letter_code
_entity_poly.pdbx_strand_id
1 'polypeptide(L)'
;MIAKQTLSLLLNTGRTIKQGISMEAEGKLSEAYADAVARIELNEDDMKALGITDGSLVEVISKEGSIKIRAFRSKEVKRGHAYVPMGPWANMIVDPQTMSLGMPNYKYTIINVRPSEGKPTSLIEILAHYNAIIPTEIEDIELRGGSQKVYEYMVCPFCGELCDHLKLEVVGNEIKKVIGGCANSVSKLRNYHKHRILRPLIREGGHFREVSLEEALRRAARILSSAKYPLLFGWSSTVNEAIRVGVELAEILRGVIDNTSVVCHGPTALGAQDVGTARSTLGIIRHKADYIVIWGSNPSASHQNHFSLWIFSRGKWIKGRKNRKVVVIDVRETPAARLADELVRVEPGKDYELITALRMAVRDLDIELPSVAGVPTETIYRLADEMKSAKYGVIFEGMGITMTGAKHRNVEELIKLAHDLNEWTRFVLIPMRGHYNVTGSDNVFLWTTGYPFGIDFSRGYPRMVPGVTTAPDLLMRGEVDAALIISSDPVAHFPKRAVEHLSKIPVITIDPKWSLTATISDVIIPSGIVGVECGGTAYRLDDVPLRIKSILPPPPGVLCDDEILRRLLEMVKEYRNEGGRKRGEGYS
;
A
#
# COMPACT_ATOMS: atom_id res chain seq x y z
N MET A 1 1.18 11.98 43.47
CA MET A 1 1.33 11.86 42.00
C MET A 1 2.18 10.62 41.74
N ILE A 2 1.56 9.51 41.34
CA ILE A 2 2.31 8.32 40.91
C ILE A 2 2.98 8.69 39.59
N ALA A 3 4.30 8.61 39.51
CA ALA A 3 5.03 8.83 38.25
C ALA A 3 4.41 7.90 37.20
N LYS A 4 3.80 8.47 36.15
CA LYS A 4 3.15 7.67 35.10
C LYS A 4 4.22 6.80 34.45
N GLN A 5 4.16 5.50 34.74
CA GLN A 5 5.10 4.53 34.20
C GLN A 5 5.06 4.61 32.68
N THR A 6 6.25 4.82 32.08
CA THR A 6 6.41 5.02 30.64
C THR A 6 7.32 3.92 30.13
N LEU A 7 6.91 3.25 29.04
CA LEU A 7 7.72 2.24 28.37
C LEU A 7 8.12 2.73 26.97
N SER A 8 9.40 2.57 26.64
CA SER A 8 9.90 2.73 25.28
C SER A 8 9.73 1.41 24.52
N LEU A 9 8.99 1.43 23.42
CA LEU A 9 8.65 0.26 22.62
C LEU A 9 8.99 0.50 21.15
N LEU A 10 9.31 -0.57 20.42
CA LEU A 10 9.45 -0.52 18.97
C LEU A 10 8.09 -0.71 18.29
N LEU A 11 7.68 0.29 17.51
CA LEU A 11 6.43 0.30 16.76
C LEU A 11 6.55 -0.46 15.43
N ASN A 12 5.63 -1.39 15.24
CA ASN A 12 5.34 -2.01 13.96
C ASN A 12 3.94 -1.61 13.49
N THR A 13 3.80 -1.26 12.21
CA THR A 13 2.48 -1.00 11.62
C THR A 13 2.16 -2.02 10.53
N GLY A 14 0.88 -2.21 10.25
CA GLY A 14 0.46 -3.10 9.16
C GLY A 14 -1.05 -3.10 8.98
N ARG A 15 -1.52 -3.78 7.94
CA ARG A 15 -2.95 -3.89 7.65
C ARG A 15 -3.62 -5.01 8.43
N THR A 16 -4.88 -4.79 8.80
CA THR A 16 -5.75 -5.82 9.41
C THR A 16 -6.94 -6.13 8.53
N ILE A 17 -7.56 -7.29 8.72
CA ILE A 17 -8.79 -7.66 8.01
C ILE A 17 -9.93 -6.71 8.40
N LYS A 18 -10.07 -6.39 9.70
CA LYS A 18 -11.10 -5.47 10.19
C LYS A 18 -11.00 -4.10 9.52
N GLN A 19 -9.79 -3.57 9.38
CA GLN A 19 -9.53 -2.32 8.66
C GLN A 19 -10.00 -2.38 7.19
N GLY A 20 -9.66 -3.46 6.47
CA GLY A 20 -10.05 -3.61 5.07
C GLY A 20 -11.57 -3.69 4.89
N ILE A 21 -12.25 -4.41 5.79
CA ILE A 21 -13.71 -4.53 5.79
C ILE A 21 -14.37 -3.19 6.10
N SER A 22 -13.99 -2.52 7.19
CA SER A 22 -14.66 -1.29 7.64
C SER A 22 -14.47 -0.15 6.65
N MET A 23 -13.28 -0.02 6.05
CA MET A 23 -13.01 0.97 5.02
C MET A 23 -13.96 0.85 3.81
N GLU A 24 -14.26 -0.38 3.38
CA GLU A 24 -15.09 -0.62 2.20
C GLU A 24 -16.59 -0.61 2.51
N ALA A 25 -16.98 -1.14 3.67
CA ALA A 25 -18.38 -1.28 4.07
C ALA A 25 -18.96 -0.01 4.69
N GLU A 26 -18.18 0.72 5.49
CA GLU A 26 -18.63 1.88 6.29
C GLU A 26 -17.89 3.18 5.92
N GLY A 27 -16.82 3.11 5.12
CA GLY A 27 -16.09 4.30 4.67
C GLY A 27 -15.05 4.78 5.70
N LYS A 28 -14.07 5.55 5.23
CA LYS A 28 -12.91 5.99 6.05
C LYS A 28 -13.23 7.08 7.07
N LEU A 29 -14.36 7.77 6.90
CA LEU A 29 -14.84 8.79 7.83
C LEU A 29 -15.72 8.21 8.95
N SER A 30 -15.98 6.90 8.93
CA SER A 30 -16.83 6.25 9.93
C SER A 30 -16.11 5.95 11.25
N GLU A 31 -16.91 5.86 12.32
CA GLU A 31 -16.46 5.35 13.62
C GLU A 31 -15.98 3.89 13.52
N ALA A 32 -16.62 3.07 12.69
CA ALA A 32 -16.20 1.67 12.48
C ALA A 32 -14.80 1.55 11.87
N TYR A 33 -14.42 2.48 10.96
CA TYR A 33 -13.04 2.58 10.48
C TYR A 33 -12.10 3.06 11.57
N ALA A 34 -12.46 4.13 12.29
CA ALA A 34 -11.68 4.64 13.42
C ALA A 34 -11.39 3.53 14.45
N ASP A 35 -12.39 2.78 14.90
CA ASP A 35 -12.25 1.65 15.83
C ASP A 35 -11.36 0.51 15.30
N ALA A 36 -11.22 0.39 13.98
CA ALA A 36 -10.37 -0.61 13.37
C ALA A 36 -8.89 -0.21 13.37
N VAL A 37 -8.58 1.10 13.42
CA VAL A 37 -7.21 1.61 13.26
C VAL A 37 -6.69 2.46 14.44
N ALA A 38 -7.56 3.05 15.26
CA ALA A 38 -7.25 3.89 16.42
C ALA A 38 -6.97 3.05 17.68
N ARG A 39 -6.08 2.07 17.57
CA ARG A 39 -5.79 1.12 18.65
C ARG A 39 -4.33 0.68 18.65
N ILE A 40 -3.82 0.35 19.83
CA ILE A 40 -2.48 -0.22 20.02
C ILE A 40 -2.60 -1.62 20.61
N GLU A 41 -1.88 -2.55 20.01
CA GLU A 41 -1.73 -3.91 20.49
C GLU A 41 -0.39 -4.06 21.21
N LEU A 42 -0.44 -4.60 22.43
CA LEU A 42 0.70 -4.73 23.33
C LEU A 42 0.84 -6.15 23.88
N ASN A 43 2.06 -6.51 24.28
CA ASN A 43 2.30 -7.73 25.02
C ASN A 43 1.69 -7.66 26.43
N GLU A 44 1.26 -8.79 26.98
CA GLU A 44 0.65 -8.87 28.31
C GLU A 44 1.57 -8.33 29.41
N ASP A 45 2.87 -8.60 29.35
CA ASP A 45 3.81 -8.16 30.38
C ASP A 45 4.09 -6.66 30.30
N ASP A 46 4.09 -6.08 29.10
CA ASP A 46 4.20 -4.63 28.92
C ASP A 46 2.94 -3.92 29.43
N MET A 47 1.75 -4.51 29.23
CA MET A 47 0.51 -4.00 29.82
C MET A 47 0.52 -4.06 31.35
N LYS A 48 0.99 -5.16 31.95
CA LYS A 48 1.18 -5.29 33.40
C LYS A 48 2.17 -4.25 33.91
N ALA A 49 3.29 -4.07 33.22
CA ALA A 49 4.29 -3.06 33.55
C ALA A 49 3.74 -1.63 33.40
N LEU A 50 2.78 -1.37 32.53
CA LEU A 50 2.11 -0.07 32.44
C LEU A 50 0.94 0.09 33.44
N GLY A 51 0.55 -0.99 34.14
CA GLY A 51 -0.62 -0.98 35.03
C GLY A 51 -1.95 -0.80 34.28
N ILE A 52 -2.05 -1.30 33.04
CA ILE A 52 -3.23 -1.14 32.17
C ILE A 52 -3.87 -2.48 31.81
N THR A 53 -5.17 -2.46 31.50
CA THR A 53 -5.96 -3.61 31.00
C THR A 53 -6.52 -3.34 29.61
N ASP A 54 -7.14 -4.35 28.97
CA ASP A 54 -7.79 -4.18 27.68
C ASP A 54 -8.80 -3.03 27.68
N GLY A 55 -8.74 -2.20 26.64
CA GLY A 55 -9.58 -1.01 26.48
C GLY A 55 -9.09 0.23 27.23
N SER A 56 -8.05 0.11 28.07
CA SER A 56 -7.43 1.25 28.77
C SER A 56 -6.90 2.26 27.77
N LEU A 57 -7.04 3.55 28.09
CA LEU A 57 -6.52 4.61 27.26
C LEU A 57 -5.04 4.83 27.55
N VAL A 58 -4.23 4.89 26.50
CA VAL A 58 -2.80 5.22 26.60
C VAL A 58 -2.48 6.39 25.69
N GLU A 59 -1.49 7.17 26.10
CA GLU A 59 -0.85 8.15 25.23
C GLU A 59 0.38 7.50 24.60
N VAL A 60 0.46 7.56 23.27
CA VAL A 60 1.57 7.07 22.47
C VAL A 60 2.31 8.28 21.92
N ILE A 61 3.60 8.37 22.22
CA ILE A 61 4.42 9.55 21.98
C ILE A 61 5.62 9.14 21.12
N SER A 62 5.91 9.89 20.07
CA SER A 62 7.13 9.80 19.27
C SER A 62 7.79 11.17 19.18
N LYS A 63 8.91 11.27 18.45
CA LYS A 63 9.52 12.56 18.11
C LYS A 63 8.63 13.45 17.22
N GLU A 64 7.65 12.88 16.51
CA GLU A 64 6.80 13.59 15.54
C GLU A 64 5.49 14.13 16.13
N GLY A 65 5.07 13.55 17.26
CA GLY A 65 3.80 13.88 17.90
C GLY A 65 3.33 12.81 18.86
N SER A 66 2.14 13.03 19.42
CA SER A 66 1.45 12.07 20.28
C SER A 66 -0.01 11.90 19.90
N ILE A 67 -0.56 10.73 20.24
CA ILE A 67 -1.97 10.38 20.10
C ILE A 67 -2.45 9.63 21.34
N LYS A 68 -3.74 9.69 21.62
CA LYS A 68 -4.39 8.88 22.66
C LYS A 68 -5.25 7.80 22.01
N ILE A 69 -4.93 6.54 22.27
CA ILE A 69 -5.63 5.38 21.69
C ILE A 69 -5.81 4.27 22.73
N ARG A 70 -6.71 3.33 22.47
CA ARG A 70 -7.00 2.22 23.39
C ARG A 70 -5.99 1.08 23.20
N ALA A 71 -5.51 0.55 24.32
CA ALA A 71 -4.59 -0.58 24.37
C ALA A 71 -5.35 -1.91 24.46
N PHE A 72 -4.88 -2.91 23.72
CA PHE A 72 -5.41 -4.27 23.71
C PHE A 72 -4.28 -5.29 23.79
N ARG A 73 -4.47 -6.34 24.57
CA ARG A 73 -3.54 -7.46 24.67
C ARG A 73 -3.46 -8.19 23.34
N SER A 74 -2.24 -8.53 22.92
CA SER A 74 -1.99 -9.33 21.73
C SER A 74 -0.92 -10.38 22.02
N LYS A 75 -1.24 -11.65 21.71
CA LYS A 75 -0.28 -12.76 21.75
C LYS A 75 0.72 -12.71 20.58
N GLU A 76 0.41 -11.93 19.55
CA GLU A 76 1.27 -11.79 18.36
C GLU A 76 2.41 -10.79 18.59
N VAL A 77 2.28 -9.89 19.58
CA VAL A 77 3.23 -8.83 19.90
C VAL A 77 4.21 -9.31 20.99
N LYS A 78 5.52 -9.25 20.69
CA LYS A 78 6.58 -9.55 21.66
C LYS A 78 6.71 -8.44 22.70
N ARG A 79 7.24 -8.77 23.87
CA ARG A 79 7.62 -7.77 24.88
C ARG A 79 8.58 -6.73 24.29
N GLY A 80 8.44 -5.47 24.68
CA GLY A 80 9.24 -4.34 24.15
C GLY A 80 8.76 -3.84 22.78
N HIS A 81 7.64 -4.35 22.26
CA HIS A 81 7.11 -4.01 20.95
C HIS A 81 5.66 -3.57 21.04
N ALA A 82 5.22 -2.83 20.03
CA ALA A 82 3.85 -2.40 19.88
C ALA A 82 3.40 -2.57 18.44
N TYR A 83 2.12 -2.83 18.24
CA TYR A 83 1.50 -2.83 16.92
C TYR A 83 0.36 -1.82 16.84
N VAL A 84 0.40 -0.94 15.86
CA VAL A 84 -0.71 -0.03 15.53
C VAL A 84 -1.12 -0.29 14.08
N PRO A 85 -2.39 -0.56 13.78
CA PRO A 85 -2.83 -0.69 12.39
C PRO A 85 -2.47 0.56 11.59
N MET A 86 -2.08 0.39 10.32
CA MET A 86 -1.80 1.53 9.44
C MET A 86 -3.03 2.43 9.34
N GLY A 87 -2.85 3.74 9.30
CA GLY A 87 -3.94 4.70 9.20
C GLY A 87 -3.54 6.06 9.77
N PRO A 88 -4.48 7.02 9.81
CA PRO A 88 -4.18 8.39 10.18
C PRO A 88 -3.59 8.51 11.60
N TRP A 89 -3.98 7.66 12.55
CA TRP A 89 -3.37 7.62 13.89
C TRP A 89 -1.90 7.21 13.85
N ALA A 90 -1.56 6.11 13.18
CA ALA A 90 -0.17 5.67 13.05
C ALA A 90 0.71 6.75 12.41
N ASN A 91 0.19 7.47 11.41
CA ASN A 91 0.93 8.51 10.70
C ASN A 91 1.34 9.70 11.59
N MET A 92 0.62 9.95 12.69
CA MET A 92 0.94 11.00 13.66
C MET A 92 2.18 10.69 14.50
N ILE A 93 2.60 9.42 14.53
CA ILE A 93 3.68 8.93 15.41
C ILE A 93 4.80 8.21 14.67
N VAL A 94 4.65 7.92 13.37
CA VAL A 94 5.67 7.24 12.56
C VAL A 94 6.83 8.20 12.25
N ASP A 95 8.06 7.72 12.42
CA ASP A 95 9.26 8.43 11.99
C ASP A 95 9.27 8.58 10.46
N PRO A 96 9.26 9.81 9.94
CA PRO A 96 9.09 10.08 8.52
C PRO A 96 10.41 9.92 7.74
N GLN A 97 11.53 9.65 8.41
CA GLN A 97 12.82 9.49 7.75
C GLN A 97 12.80 8.34 6.72
N THR A 98 13.20 8.68 5.50
CA THR A 98 13.22 7.73 4.39
C THR A 98 14.56 7.03 4.21
N MET A 99 15.63 7.54 4.84
CA MET A 99 17.03 7.14 4.62
C MET A 99 17.45 7.28 3.14
N SER A 100 16.93 8.31 2.47
CA SER A 100 17.16 8.59 1.05
C SER A 100 16.63 7.50 0.10
N LEU A 101 15.50 6.86 0.45
CA LEU A 101 14.91 5.76 -0.34
C LEU A 101 13.42 5.98 -0.68
N GLY A 102 12.80 7.09 -0.27
CA GLY A 102 11.36 7.28 -0.38
C GLY A 102 10.51 6.62 0.71
N MET A 103 11.01 5.57 1.36
CA MET A 103 10.25 4.72 2.29
C MET A 103 10.38 5.18 3.77
N PRO A 104 9.32 5.68 4.44
CA PRO A 104 9.34 6.00 5.87
C PRO A 104 9.46 4.78 6.81
N ASN A 105 9.75 5.00 8.09
CA ASN A 105 10.04 3.94 9.09
C ASN A 105 8.77 3.32 9.72
N TYR A 106 7.84 2.84 8.91
CA TYR A 106 6.56 2.25 9.36
C TYR A 106 6.68 1.00 10.23
N LYS A 107 7.84 0.31 10.21
CA LYS A 107 8.10 -0.88 11.03
C LYS A 107 9.34 -0.75 11.90
N TYR A 108 9.83 0.47 12.08
CA TYR A 108 11.07 0.74 12.80
C TYR A 108 11.06 2.11 13.48
N THR A 109 9.96 2.44 14.16
CA THR A 109 9.81 3.70 14.90
C THR A 109 9.85 3.43 16.40
N ILE A 110 10.64 4.19 17.16
CA ILE A 110 10.63 4.13 18.63
C ILE A 110 9.52 5.03 19.16
N ILE A 111 8.68 4.48 20.05
CA ILE A 111 7.59 5.19 20.71
C ILE A 111 7.67 5.03 22.23
N ASN A 112 7.15 6.02 22.95
CA ASN A 112 6.92 5.95 24.38
C ASN A 112 5.43 5.80 24.66
N VAL A 113 5.06 4.83 25.48
CA VAL A 113 3.67 4.55 25.86
C VAL A 113 3.49 4.78 27.35
N ARG A 114 2.45 5.50 27.74
CA ARG A 114 2.08 5.73 29.15
C ARG A 114 0.56 5.71 29.35
N PRO A 115 0.06 5.36 30.55
CA PRO A 115 -1.36 5.47 30.86
C PRO A 115 -1.89 6.90 30.69
N SER A 116 -3.10 7.02 30.13
CA SER A 116 -3.76 8.30 29.89
C SER A 116 -5.21 8.29 30.34
N GLU A 117 -5.75 9.49 30.56
CA GLU A 117 -7.16 9.73 30.89
C GLU A 117 -7.79 10.66 29.85
N GLY A 118 -9.12 10.79 29.91
CA GLY A 118 -9.91 11.63 29.01
C GLY A 118 -10.44 10.86 27.80
N LYS A 119 -10.53 11.56 26.65
CA LYS A 119 -11.03 10.99 25.40
C LYS A 119 -9.88 10.52 24.50
N PRO A 120 -10.09 9.44 23.70
CA PRO A 120 -9.16 9.09 22.63
C PRO A 120 -9.10 10.21 21.59
N THR A 121 -7.95 10.34 20.92
CA THR A 121 -7.78 11.26 19.81
C THR A 121 -8.75 10.88 18.69
N SER A 122 -9.65 11.79 18.33
CA SER A 122 -10.63 11.56 17.28
C SER A 122 -10.06 11.76 15.88
N LEU A 123 -10.72 11.21 14.86
CA LEU A 123 -10.35 11.48 13.45
C LEU A 123 -10.47 12.96 13.12
N ILE A 124 -11.49 13.64 13.66
CA ILE A 124 -11.73 15.08 13.48
C ILE A 124 -10.56 15.89 14.03
N GLU A 125 -10.04 15.53 15.22
CA GLU A 125 -8.83 16.17 15.76
C GLU A 125 -7.62 15.99 14.84
N ILE A 126 -7.43 14.78 14.27
CA ILE A 126 -6.33 14.55 13.31
C ILE A 126 -6.52 15.42 12.06
N LEU A 127 -7.72 15.42 11.48
CA LEU A 127 -8.03 16.15 10.25
C LEU A 127 -8.02 17.68 10.43
N ALA A 128 -8.26 18.16 11.65
CA ALA A 128 -8.16 19.59 11.99
C ALA A 128 -6.74 20.14 11.78
N HIS A 129 -5.70 19.29 11.84
CA HIS A 129 -4.32 19.70 11.51
C HIS A 129 -4.14 20.04 10.02
N TYR A 130 -5.05 19.62 9.15
CA TYR A 130 -4.89 19.66 7.69
C TYR A 130 -5.93 20.54 6.98
N ASN A 131 -6.64 21.42 7.71
CA ASN A 131 -7.70 22.27 7.14
C ASN A 131 -8.74 21.47 6.31
N ALA A 132 -9.03 20.24 6.77
CA ALA A 132 -9.96 19.34 6.11
C ALA A 132 -11.40 19.86 6.22
N ILE A 133 -12.17 19.70 5.14
CA ILE A 133 -13.62 19.86 5.13
C ILE A 133 -14.22 18.47 5.24
N ILE A 134 -14.95 18.24 6.33
CA ILE A 134 -15.69 17.00 6.51
C ILE A 134 -17.03 17.16 5.79
N PRO A 135 -17.37 16.29 4.82
CA PRO A 135 -18.68 16.35 4.17
C PRO A 135 -19.79 16.12 5.20
N THR A 136 -20.82 16.96 5.17
CA THR A 136 -21.99 16.83 6.05
C THR A 136 -22.89 15.67 5.65
N GLU A 137 -22.92 15.36 4.35
CA GLU A 137 -23.68 14.26 3.78
C GLU A 137 -22.76 13.44 2.85
N ILE A 138 -22.89 12.13 2.95
CA ILE A 138 -22.18 11.17 2.10
C ILE A 138 -23.24 10.36 1.36
N GLU A 139 -23.18 10.38 0.04
CA GLU A 139 -24.17 9.74 -0.82
C GLU A 139 -23.87 8.25 -1.04
N ASP A 140 -24.95 7.46 -1.13
CA ASP A 140 -24.93 6.08 -1.60
C ASP A 140 -25.69 5.98 -2.92
N ILE A 141 -25.23 5.11 -3.83
CA ILE A 141 -25.99 4.76 -5.04
C ILE A 141 -27.17 3.89 -4.62
N GLU A 142 -28.37 4.31 -5.01
CA GLU A 142 -29.58 3.52 -4.80
C GLU A 142 -29.49 2.16 -5.52
N LEU A 143 -29.68 1.09 -4.76
CA LEU A 143 -29.75 -0.26 -5.29
C LEU A 143 -31.17 -0.57 -5.78
N ARG A 144 -31.27 -1.01 -7.02
CA ARG A 144 -32.52 -1.34 -7.70
C ARG A 144 -32.48 -2.79 -8.17
N GLY A 145 -33.57 -3.50 -7.88
CA GLY A 145 -33.79 -4.84 -8.41
C GLY A 145 -33.91 -4.85 -9.93
N GLY A 146 -33.83 -6.03 -10.53
CA GLY A 146 -33.91 -6.16 -11.98
C GLY A 146 -33.59 -7.58 -12.43
N SER A 147 -33.15 -7.72 -13.69
CA SER A 147 -32.73 -9.02 -14.21
C SER A 147 -31.53 -9.56 -13.43
N GLN A 148 -31.54 -10.87 -13.17
CA GLN A 148 -30.42 -11.56 -12.58
C GLN A 148 -29.40 -11.90 -13.65
N LYS A 149 -28.13 -11.59 -13.39
CA LYS A 149 -26.98 -11.92 -14.23
C LYS A 149 -25.89 -12.56 -13.39
N VAL A 150 -25.13 -13.43 -14.03
CA VAL A 150 -24.01 -14.13 -13.42
C VAL A 150 -22.77 -13.81 -14.24
N TYR A 151 -21.75 -13.27 -13.58
CA TYR A 151 -20.47 -12.95 -14.21
C TYR A 151 -19.41 -13.91 -13.67
N GLU A 152 -18.74 -14.62 -14.57
CA GLU A 152 -17.71 -15.61 -14.25
C GLU A 152 -16.31 -15.13 -14.65
N TYR A 153 -15.30 -15.68 -13.98
CA TYR A 153 -13.89 -15.33 -14.17
C TYR A 153 -13.63 -13.82 -13.98
N MET A 154 -14.23 -13.28 -12.91
CA MET A 154 -14.08 -11.89 -12.55
C MET A 154 -12.76 -11.66 -11.83
N VAL A 155 -12.07 -10.59 -12.22
CA VAL A 155 -10.79 -10.18 -11.64
C VAL A 155 -11.04 -9.25 -10.44
N CYS A 156 -10.44 -9.55 -9.29
CA CYS A 156 -10.59 -8.82 -8.04
C CYS A 156 -9.71 -7.56 -8.01
N PRO A 157 -10.27 -6.34 -7.96
CA PRO A 157 -9.50 -5.10 -7.98
C PRO A 157 -9.10 -4.64 -6.55
N PHE A 158 -8.63 -5.53 -5.67
CA PHE A 158 -8.29 -5.18 -4.27
C PHE A 158 -6.78 -5.20 -3.99
N CYS A 159 -6.19 -6.39 -3.83
CA CYS A 159 -4.75 -6.57 -3.55
C CYS A 159 -4.03 -7.16 -4.76
N GLY A 160 -2.68 -7.16 -4.73
CA GLY A 160 -1.83 -7.67 -5.81
C GLY A 160 -2.00 -9.17 -6.09
N GLU A 161 -2.78 -9.90 -5.30
CA GLU A 161 -3.20 -11.27 -5.59
C GLU A 161 -4.06 -11.35 -6.86
N LEU A 162 -4.76 -10.26 -7.23
CA LEU A 162 -5.51 -10.08 -8.47
C LEU A 162 -6.30 -11.35 -8.88
N CYS A 163 -7.06 -11.92 -7.93
CA CYS A 163 -7.80 -13.17 -8.14
C CYS A 163 -8.71 -13.08 -9.36
N ASP A 164 -8.63 -14.03 -10.28
CA ASP A 164 -9.33 -14.06 -11.58
C ASP A 164 -10.40 -15.17 -11.69
N HIS A 165 -10.73 -15.81 -10.56
CA HIS A 165 -11.67 -16.93 -10.48
C HIS A 165 -13.01 -16.55 -9.83
N LEU A 166 -13.26 -15.25 -9.60
CA LEU A 166 -14.45 -14.82 -8.89
C LEU A 166 -15.70 -15.03 -9.74
N LYS A 167 -16.81 -15.38 -9.07
CA LYS A 167 -18.14 -15.42 -9.66
C LYS A 167 -19.05 -14.44 -8.93
N LEU A 168 -19.69 -13.55 -9.69
CA LEU A 168 -20.57 -12.50 -9.16
C LEU A 168 -22.01 -12.78 -9.58
N GLU A 169 -22.91 -12.84 -8.61
CA GLU A 169 -24.36 -12.87 -8.86
C GLU A 169 -24.90 -11.45 -8.66
N VAL A 170 -25.43 -10.86 -9.74
CA VAL A 170 -25.90 -9.47 -9.80
C VAL A 170 -27.39 -9.46 -10.11
N VAL A 171 -28.17 -8.66 -9.38
CA VAL A 171 -29.61 -8.47 -9.60
C VAL A 171 -29.87 -6.99 -9.80
N GLY A 172 -30.24 -6.58 -11.03
CA GLY A 172 -30.30 -5.17 -11.39
C GLY A 172 -28.89 -4.54 -11.31
N ASN A 173 -28.68 -3.60 -10.39
CA ASN A 173 -27.35 -3.06 -10.08
C ASN A 173 -26.75 -3.60 -8.76
N GLU A 174 -27.42 -4.51 -8.04
CA GLU A 174 -26.91 -5.01 -6.77
C GLU A 174 -26.05 -6.26 -6.93
N ILE A 175 -24.81 -6.24 -6.42
CA ILE A 175 -23.94 -7.41 -6.33
C ILE A 175 -24.35 -8.23 -5.09
N LYS A 176 -25.25 -9.19 -5.28
CA LYS A 176 -25.81 -10.01 -4.20
C LYS A 176 -24.80 -10.97 -3.60
N LYS A 177 -24.00 -11.64 -4.45
CA LYS A 177 -22.99 -12.60 -4.01
C LYS A 177 -21.67 -12.43 -4.74
N VAL A 178 -20.60 -12.67 -3.98
CA VAL A 178 -19.22 -12.71 -4.46
C VAL A 178 -18.65 -14.06 -4.04
N ILE A 179 -18.62 -15.00 -4.98
CA ILE A 179 -18.16 -16.38 -4.75
C ILE A 179 -16.67 -16.47 -5.10
N GLY A 180 -15.89 -17.13 -4.24
CA GLY A 180 -14.42 -17.21 -4.34
C GLY A 180 -13.67 -16.00 -3.76
N GLY A 181 -14.38 -14.93 -3.38
CA GLY A 181 -13.79 -13.73 -2.80
C GLY A 181 -13.42 -13.91 -1.32
N CYS A 182 -12.28 -13.33 -0.91
CA CYS A 182 -11.96 -13.17 0.50
C CYS A 182 -12.76 -12.03 1.15
N ALA A 183 -12.62 -11.82 2.46
CA ALA A 183 -13.41 -10.83 3.19
C ALA A 183 -13.29 -9.41 2.60
N ASN A 184 -12.07 -8.98 2.22
CA ASN A 184 -11.86 -7.68 1.61
C ASN A 184 -12.46 -7.58 0.20
N SER A 185 -12.38 -8.65 -0.59
CA SER A 185 -12.99 -8.71 -1.92
C SER A 185 -14.51 -8.61 -1.84
N VAL A 186 -15.11 -9.35 -0.89
CA VAL A 186 -16.56 -9.34 -0.65
C VAL A 186 -16.97 -7.94 -0.19
N SER A 187 -16.26 -7.33 0.77
CA SER A 187 -16.57 -5.99 1.25
C SER A 187 -16.48 -4.94 0.16
N LYS A 188 -15.41 -4.93 -0.65
CA LYS A 188 -15.24 -3.95 -1.75
C LYS A 188 -16.34 -4.08 -2.80
N LEU A 189 -16.59 -5.30 -3.29
CA LEU A 189 -17.53 -5.52 -4.39
C LEU A 189 -18.99 -5.36 -3.94
N ARG A 190 -19.39 -5.89 -2.77
CA ARG A 190 -20.79 -5.77 -2.32
C ARG A 190 -21.15 -4.35 -1.91
N ASN A 191 -20.20 -3.59 -1.37
CA ASN A 191 -20.39 -2.21 -0.93
C ASN A 191 -19.84 -1.19 -1.94
N TYR A 192 -19.81 -1.53 -3.23
CA TYR A 192 -19.37 -0.59 -4.28
C TYR A 192 -20.27 0.65 -4.36
N HIS A 193 -21.53 0.51 -3.96
CA HIS A 193 -22.55 1.56 -4.01
C HIS A 193 -22.45 2.57 -2.86
N LYS A 194 -21.69 2.25 -1.79
CA LYS A 194 -21.64 3.08 -0.60
C LYS A 194 -20.54 4.15 -0.64
N HIS A 195 -20.76 5.24 0.08
CA HIS A 195 -19.80 6.31 0.39
C HIS A 195 -19.21 7.00 -0.84
N ARG A 196 -20.06 7.23 -1.84
CA ARG A 196 -19.66 7.65 -3.19
C ARG A 196 -19.48 9.15 -3.29
N ILE A 197 -18.60 9.52 -4.22
CA ILE A 197 -18.57 10.86 -4.81
C ILE A 197 -19.26 10.72 -6.16
N LEU A 198 -20.38 11.42 -6.36
CA LEU A 198 -21.20 11.30 -7.58
C LEU A 198 -21.18 12.57 -8.43
N ARG A 199 -20.63 13.66 -7.89
CA ARG A 199 -20.54 14.96 -8.52
C ARG A 199 -19.14 15.55 -8.34
N PRO A 200 -18.60 16.28 -9.33
CA PRO A 200 -17.39 17.06 -9.15
C PRO A 200 -17.60 18.18 -8.13
N LEU A 201 -16.59 18.42 -7.30
CA LEU A 201 -16.63 19.41 -6.22
C LEU A 201 -15.42 20.34 -6.32
N ILE A 202 -15.62 21.63 -6.05
CA ILE A 202 -14.53 22.61 -5.87
C ILE A 202 -14.64 23.22 -4.47
N ARG A 203 -13.50 23.37 -3.81
CA ARG A 203 -13.40 24.07 -2.52
C ARG A 203 -13.49 25.58 -2.73
N GLU A 204 -14.48 26.21 -2.12
CA GLU A 204 -14.65 27.67 -2.07
C GLU A 204 -15.16 28.09 -0.70
N GLY A 205 -14.62 29.15 -0.10
CA GLY A 205 -15.14 29.69 1.17
C GLY A 205 -15.27 28.69 2.33
N GLY A 206 -14.37 27.70 2.43
CA GLY A 206 -14.37 26.70 3.51
C GLY A 206 -15.41 25.58 3.36
N HIS A 207 -16.09 25.46 2.21
CA HIS A 207 -17.02 24.38 1.90
C HIS A 207 -16.76 23.83 0.48
N PHE A 208 -17.39 22.71 0.15
CA PHE A 208 -17.39 22.16 -1.20
C PHE A 208 -18.63 22.63 -1.96
N ARG A 209 -18.43 23.16 -3.16
CA ARG A 209 -19.48 23.52 -4.11
C ARG A 209 -19.50 22.51 -5.25
N GLU A 210 -20.69 21.98 -5.55
CA GLU A 210 -20.91 21.12 -6.72
C GLU A 210 -20.74 21.92 -8.02
N VAL A 211 -20.05 21.30 -8.99
CA VAL A 211 -19.76 21.90 -10.29
C VAL A 211 -19.92 20.88 -11.42
N SER A 212 -19.96 21.39 -12.66
CA SER A 212 -19.88 20.52 -13.83
C SER A 212 -18.49 19.85 -13.93
N LEU A 213 -18.44 18.68 -14.58
CA LEU A 213 -17.16 17.99 -14.83
C LEU A 213 -16.19 18.87 -15.62
N GLU A 214 -16.72 19.62 -16.59
CA GLU A 214 -15.95 20.56 -17.41
C GLU A 214 -15.31 21.67 -16.56
N GLU A 215 -16.06 22.26 -15.62
CA GLU A 215 -15.55 23.29 -14.71
C GLU A 215 -14.46 22.73 -13.77
N ALA A 216 -14.68 21.54 -13.20
CA ALA A 216 -13.69 20.87 -12.36
C ALA A 216 -12.39 20.56 -13.13
N LEU A 217 -12.50 20.01 -14.35
CA LEU A 217 -11.35 19.73 -15.20
C LEU A 217 -10.60 21.00 -15.59
N ARG A 218 -11.31 22.09 -15.94
CA ARG A 218 -10.68 23.38 -16.25
C ARG A 218 -9.96 23.97 -15.04
N ARG A 219 -10.53 23.84 -13.84
CA ARG A 219 -9.89 24.28 -12.59
C ARG A 219 -8.63 23.46 -12.30
N ALA A 220 -8.71 22.14 -12.42
CA ALA A 220 -7.58 21.23 -12.25
C ALA A 220 -6.46 21.50 -13.27
N ALA A 221 -6.80 21.62 -14.56
CA ALA A 221 -5.85 21.93 -15.63
C ALA A 221 -5.12 23.26 -15.38
N ARG A 222 -5.85 24.29 -14.91
CA ARG A 222 -5.26 25.59 -14.56
C ARG A 222 -4.29 25.49 -13.39
N ILE A 223 -4.66 24.78 -12.33
CA ILE A 223 -3.79 24.55 -11.16
C ILE A 223 -2.49 23.87 -11.62
N LEU A 224 -2.61 22.74 -12.33
CA LEU A 224 -1.45 21.97 -12.77
C LEU A 224 -0.57 22.74 -13.75
N SER A 225 -1.17 23.46 -14.71
CA SER A 225 -0.41 24.24 -15.71
C SER A 225 0.28 25.47 -15.12
N SER A 226 -0.19 25.98 -13.99
CA SER A 226 0.41 27.12 -13.28
C SER A 226 1.46 26.72 -12.26
N ALA A 227 1.48 25.45 -11.85
CA ALA A 227 2.44 24.89 -10.92
C ALA A 227 3.85 24.86 -11.53
N LYS A 228 4.86 25.17 -10.72
CA LYS A 228 6.27 25.08 -11.11
C LYS A 228 6.80 23.66 -10.97
N TYR A 229 6.32 22.93 -9.96
CA TYR A 229 6.77 21.58 -9.67
C TYR A 229 5.61 20.71 -9.14
N PRO A 230 4.65 20.34 -10.00
CA PRO A 230 3.50 19.55 -9.59
C PRO A 230 3.86 18.08 -9.31
N LEU A 231 3.23 17.50 -8.29
CA LEU A 231 3.29 16.07 -7.95
C LEU A 231 2.08 15.31 -8.48
N LEU A 232 2.29 14.20 -9.16
CA LEU A 232 1.28 13.29 -9.70
C LEU A 232 1.40 11.94 -8.98
N PHE A 233 0.51 11.66 -8.01
CA PHE A 233 0.67 10.53 -7.08
C PHE A 233 -0.53 9.56 -7.03
N GLY A 234 -0.23 8.26 -6.90
CA GLY A 234 -1.21 7.22 -6.58
C GLY A 234 -1.13 6.01 -7.49
N TRP A 235 -1.93 5.99 -8.56
CA TRP A 235 -1.86 5.12 -9.75
C TRP A 235 -2.09 3.61 -9.55
N SER A 236 -1.71 3.05 -8.40
CA SER A 236 -1.67 1.61 -8.17
C SER A 236 -3.04 0.95 -7.97
N SER A 237 -4.11 1.75 -7.93
CA SER A 237 -5.50 1.28 -7.89
C SER A 237 -6.35 1.74 -9.08
N THR A 238 -5.72 2.10 -10.20
CA THR A 238 -6.39 2.29 -11.51
C THR A 238 -5.79 1.33 -12.57
N VAL A 239 -6.20 1.47 -13.82
CA VAL A 239 -5.82 0.60 -14.95
C VAL A 239 -4.62 1.15 -15.72
N ASN A 240 -3.87 0.29 -16.40
CA ASN A 240 -2.66 0.70 -17.12
C ASN A 240 -2.91 1.78 -18.19
N GLU A 241 -4.09 1.77 -18.79
CA GLU A 241 -4.52 2.76 -19.77
C GLU A 241 -4.53 4.17 -19.17
N ALA A 242 -5.03 4.33 -17.94
CA ALA A 242 -5.03 5.59 -17.19
C ALA A 242 -3.60 5.97 -16.77
N ILE A 243 -2.82 5.02 -16.27
CA ILE A 243 -1.43 5.23 -15.83
C ILE A 243 -0.58 5.80 -16.97
N ARG A 244 -0.73 5.26 -18.20
CA ARG A 244 0.01 5.74 -19.37
C ARG A 244 -0.29 7.21 -19.70
N VAL A 245 -1.55 7.63 -19.57
CA VAL A 245 -1.95 9.03 -19.76
C VAL A 245 -1.38 9.91 -18.63
N GLY A 246 -1.31 9.39 -17.40
CA GLY A 246 -0.65 10.05 -16.27
C GLY A 246 0.82 10.34 -16.52
N VAL A 247 1.57 9.41 -17.11
CA VAL A 247 2.99 9.62 -17.49
C VAL A 247 3.11 10.76 -18.51
N GLU A 248 2.29 10.74 -19.57
CA GLU A 248 2.29 11.81 -20.58
C GLU A 248 1.94 13.17 -19.97
N LEU A 249 0.97 13.19 -19.05
CA LEU A 249 0.59 14.40 -18.32
C LEU A 249 1.76 14.94 -17.50
N ALA A 250 2.47 14.09 -16.74
CA ALA A 250 3.63 14.47 -15.94
C ALA A 250 4.76 15.05 -16.81
N GLU A 251 5.04 14.41 -17.95
CA GLU A 251 6.06 14.85 -18.90
C GLU A 251 5.76 16.25 -19.46
N ILE A 252 4.51 16.47 -19.90
CA ILE A 252 4.06 17.78 -20.41
C ILE A 252 4.13 18.83 -19.33
N LEU A 253 3.73 18.51 -18.10
CA LEU A 253 3.78 19.42 -16.97
C LEU A 253 5.21 19.76 -16.54
N ARG A 254 6.21 18.93 -16.88
CA ARG A 254 7.57 18.97 -16.31
C ARG A 254 7.55 18.76 -14.79
N GLY A 255 6.60 17.94 -14.31
CA GLY A 255 6.41 17.61 -12.90
C GLY A 255 7.04 16.27 -12.50
N VAL A 256 6.64 15.79 -11.33
CA VAL A 256 7.04 14.48 -10.80
C VAL A 256 5.85 13.53 -10.81
N ILE A 257 6.06 12.29 -11.26
CA ILE A 257 5.08 11.21 -11.13
C ILE A 257 5.64 10.11 -10.23
N ASP A 258 4.84 9.70 -9.24
CA ASP A 258 5.23 8.67 -8.29
C ASP A 258 4.02 7.80 -7.90
N ASN A 259 4.24 6.55 -7.51
CA ASN A 259 3.17 5.60 -7.21
C ASN A 259 3.33 5.00 -5.80
N THR A 260 2.39 4.14 -5.38
CA THR A 260 2.42 3.60 -4.01
C THR A 260 3.62 2.68 -3.69
N SER A 261 4.41 2.27 -4.68
CA SER A 261 5.67 1.54 -4.47
C SER A 261 6.61 2.31 -3.55
N VAL A 262 6.66 3.65 -3.62
CA VAL A 262 7.54 4.47 -2.76
C VAL A 262 7.34 4.22 -1.26
N VAL A 263 6.11 3.88 -0.84
CA VAL A 263 5.75 3.49 0.53
C VAL A 263 5.36 2.01 0.63
N CYS A 264 5.81 1.16 -0.31
CA CYS A 264 5.56 -0.28 -0.31
C CYS A 264 6.80 -1.10 -0.75
N HIS A 265 6.92 -1.43 -2.03
CA HIS A 265 8.01 -2.26 -2.60
C HIS A 265 9.04 -1.44 -3.41
N GLY A 266 9.12 -0.12 -3.22
CA GLY A 266 10.17 0.72 -3.78
C GLY A 266 11.57 0.21 -3.42
N PRO A 267 11.84 -0.13 -2.15
CA PRO A 267 13.08 -0.81 -1.76
C PRO A 267 13.35 -2.12 -2.51
N THR A 268 12.31 -2.86 -2.89
CA THR A 268 12.44 -4.08 -3.69
C THR A 268 12.88 -3.77 -5.13
N ALA A 269 12.37 -2.71 -5.74
CA ALA A 269 12.85 -2.25 -7.05
C ALA A 269 14.33 -1.84 -7.00
N LEU A 270 14.74 -1.11 -5.95
CA LEU A 270 16.14 -0.70 -5.76
C LEU A 270 17.07 -1.90 -5.56
N GLY A 271 16.71 -2.85 -4.69
CA GLY A 271 17.50 -4.08 -4.51
C GLY A 271 17.61 -4.90 -5.80
N ALA A 272 16.54 -5.00 -6.58
CA ALA A 272 16.55 -5.68 -7.87
C ALA A 272 17.42 -4.97 -8.93
N GLN A 273 17.51 -3.64 -8.89
CA GLN A 273 18.39 -2.86 -9.77
C GLN A 273 19.87 -3.12 -9.47
N ASP A 274 20.23 -3.27 -8.19
CA ASP A 274 21.61 -3.49 -7.77
C ASP A 274 22.14 -4.89 -8.17
N VAL A 275 21.29 -5.94 -8.08
CA VAL A 275 21.77 -7.33 -8.21
C VAL A 275 21.02 -8.22 -9.22
N GLY A 276 19.96 -7.72 -9.87
CA GLY A 276 19.06 -8.55 -10.69
C GLY A 276 18.18 -9.45 -9.82
N THR A 277 17.17 -10.14 -10.37
CA THR A 277 16.30 -11.04 -9.56
C THR A 277 15.80 -12.25 -10.35
N ALA A 278 15.93 -13.44 -9.77
CA ALA A 278 15.29 -14.66 -10.28
C ALA A 278 13.82 -14.76 -9.84
N ARG A 279 12.88 -14.66 -10.79
CA ARG A 279 11.43 -14.72 -10.56
C ARG A 279 10.74 -15.90 -11.25
N SER A 280 9.46 -16.08 -10.93
CA SER A 280 8.55 -17.03 -11.61
C SER A 280 7.09 -16.62 -11.40
N THR A 281 6.18 -17.17 -12.20
CA THR A 281 4.73 -17.00 -12.01
C THR A 281 4.18 -17.92 -10.92
N LEU A 282 3.06 -17.53 -10.29
CA LEU A 282 2.37 -18.29 -9.24
C LEU A 282 1.87 -19.66 -9.71
N GLY A 283 1.60 -19.80 -11.02
CA GLY A 283 1.27 -21.10 -11.62
C GLY A 283 2.40 -22.12 -11.48
N ILE A 284 3.65 -21.69 -11.66
CA ILE A 284 4.83 -22.55 -11.43
C ILE A 284 4.94 -22.91 -9.95
N ILE A 285 4.74 -21.94 -9.05
CA ILE A 285 4.78 -22.17 -7.60
C ILE A 285 3.75 -23.24 -7.20
N ARG A 286 2.50 -23.10 -7.67
CA ARG A 286 1.45 -24.10 -7.45
C ARG A 286 1.86 -25.48 -7.94
N HIS A 287 2.56 -25.58 -9.07
CA HIS A 287 2.86 -26.87 -9.66
C HIS A 287 4.14 -27.54 -9.14
N LYS A 288 5.17 -26.76 -8.78
CA LYS A 288 6.53 -27.24 -8.51
C LYS A 288 7.04 -27.00 -7.09
N ALA A 289 6.62 -25.92 -6.42
CA ALA A 289 7.27 -25.51 -5.18
C ALA A 289 7.00 -26.48 -4.02
N ASP A 290 8.04 -27.08 -3.49
CA ASP A 290 8.00 -27.98 -2.33
C ASP A 290 8.58 -27.34 -1.06
N TYR A 291 9.32 -26.24 -1.20
CA TYR A 291 9.79 -25.43 -0.08
C TYR A 291 9.38 -23.97 -0.26
N ILE A 292 8.60 -23.45 0.70
CA ILE A 292 8.02 -22.11 0.64
C ILE A 292 8.47 -21.33 1.88
N VAL A 293 9.16 -20.23 1.65
CA VAL A 293 9.49 -19.25 2.70
C VAL A 293 8.56 -18.05 2.55
N ILE A 294 7.88 -17.66 3.62
CA ILE A 294 7.13 -16.40 3.70
C ILE A 294 7.90 -15.50 4.67
N TRP A 295 8.56 -14.47 4.16
CA TRP A 295 9.45 -13.61 4.94
C TRP A 295 8.86 -12.21 5.10
N GLY A 296 8.63 -11.79 6.34
CA GLY A 296 8.16 -10.43 6.66
C GLY A 296 6.79 -10.13 6.06
N SER A 297 5.93 -11.14 5.92
CA SER A 297 4.63 -11.02 5.28
C SER A 297 3.55 -11.82 6.01
N ASN A 298 2.34 -11.27 6.01
CA ASN A 298 1.15 -11.92 6.55
C ASN A 298 0.08 -12.02 5.44
N PRO A 299 0.20 -12.97 4.50
CA PRO A 299 -0.78 -13.16 3.42
C PRO A 299 -2.19 -13.41 3.96
N SER A 300 -2.34 -14.09 5.10
CA SER A 300 -3.66 -14.34 5.71
C SER A 300 -4.44 -13.07 6.06
N ALA A 301 -3.78 -11.91 6.21
CA ALA A 301 -4.46 -10.61 6.37
C ALA A 301 -4.40 -9.73 5.12
N SER A 302 -3.29 -9.80 4.36
CA SER A 302 -2.99 -8.88 3.26
C SER A 302 -3.34 -9.40 1.86
N HIS A 303 -3.26 -10.72 1.66
CA HIS A 303 -3.49 -11.45 0.42
C HIS A 303 -4.27 -12.72 0.75
N GLN A 304 -5.47 -12.56 1.28
CA GLN A 304 -6.17 -13.61 2.07
C GLN A 304 -6.40 -14.93 1.31
N ASN A 305 -6.48 -14.89 -0.02
CA ASN A 305 -6.62 -16.07 -0.88
C ASN A 305 -5.29 -16.72 -1.27
N HIS A 306 -4.13 -16.14 -0.92
CA HIS A 306 -2.82 -16.63 -1.35
C HIS A 306 -2.56 -18.08 -0.92
N PHE A 307 -2.84 -18.40 0.35
CA PHE A 307 -2.70 -19.76 0.86
C PHE A 307 -3.60 -20.75 0.11
N SER A 308 -4.88 -20.43 -0.08
CA SER A 308 -5.82 -21.33 -0.74
C SER A 308 -5.48 -21.56 -2.20
N LEU A 309 -5.05 -20.51 -2.92
CA LEU A 309 -4.78 -20.56 -4.35
C LEU A 309 -3.44 -21.23 -4.70
N TRP A 310 -2.40 -21.03 -3.91
CA TRP A 310 -1.04 -21.43 -4.33
C TRP A 310 -0.36 -22.44 -3.41
N ILE A 311 -0.68 -22.42 -2.12
CA ILE A 311 0.00 -23.26 -1.11
C ILE A 311 -0.82 -24.53 -0.86
N PHE A 312 -2.12 -24.39 -0.58
CA PHE A 312 -3.00 -25.51 -0.28
C PHE A 312 -3.47 -26.23 -1.54
N SER A 313 -3.50 -25.53 -2.67
CA SER A 313 -3.96 -26.07 -3.94
C SER A 313 -3.05 -27.19 -4.46
N ARG A 314 -3.70 -28.15 -5.14
CA ARG A 314 -3.01 -29.24 -5.83
C ARG A 314 -2.40 -28.71 -7.12
N GLY A 315 -1.12 -29.04 -7.32
CA GLY A 315 -0.38 -28.83 -8.54
C GLY A 315 -0.25 -30.11 -9.39
N LYS A 316 0.41 -29.97 -10.54
CA LYS A 316 0.70 -31.10 -11.44
C LYS A 316 1.62 -32.11 -10.76
N TRP A 317 2.70 -31.65 -10.15
CA TRP A 317 3.70 -32.51 -9.49
C TRP A 317 3.56 -32.50 -7.95
N ILE A 318 3.34 -31.33 -7.35
CA ILE A 318 3.11 -31.22 -5.91
C ILE A 318 1.62 -31.42 -5.58
N LYS A 319 1.28 -32.43 -4.77
CA LYS A 319 -0.11 -32.85 -4.53
C LYS A 319 -0.79 -32.16 -3.33
N GLY A 320 -0.56 -30.86 -3.17
CA GLY A 320 -1.19 -30.00 -2.16
C GLY A 320 -0.32 -29.77 -0.93
N ARG A 321 -0.90 -29.17 0.13
CA ARG A 321 -0.19 -28.68 1.32
C ARG A 321 0.76 -29.69 1.97
N LYS A 322 0.37 -30.97 2.07
CA LYS A 322 1.17 -32.02 2.74
C LYS A 322 2.51 -32.30 2.05
N ASN A 323 2.68 -31.89 0.79
CA ASN A 323 3.91 -32.06 0.02
C ASN A 323 4.73 -30.75 -0.06
N ARG A 324 4.43 -29.78 0.81
CA ARG A 324 5.14 -28.51 0.89
C ARG A 324 5.57 -28.28 2.32
N LYS A 325 6.86 -27.96 2.52
CA LYS A 325 7.36 -27.35 3.73
C LYS A 325 7.15 -25.84 3.62
N VAL A 326 6.45 -25.26 4.58
CA VAL A 326 6.17 -23.82 4.66
C VAL A 326 6.86 -23.28 5.91
N VAL A 327 7.82 -22.38 5.73
CA VAL A 327 8.52 -21.68 6.80
C VAL A 327 8.10 -20.22 6.75
N VAL A 328 7.66 -19.69 7.89
CA VAL A 328 7.41 -18.25 8.06
C VAL A 328 8.57 -17.65 8.85
N ILE A 329 9.17 -16.60 8.31
CA ILE A 329 10.18 -15.79 9.01
C ILE A 329 9.57 -14.43 9.30
N ASP A 330 9.17 -14.21 10.55
CA ASP A 330 8.47 -13.00 10.97
C ASP A 330 8.73 -12.74 12.46
N VAL A 331 8.64 -11.47 12.86
CA VAL A 331 8.81 -11.05 14.26
C VAL A 331 7.60 -11.41 15.11
N ARG A 332 6.42 -11.53 14.49
CA ARG A 332 5.14 -11.86 15.12
C ARG A 332 4.65 -13.24 14.72
N GLU A 333 3.89 -13.87 15.63
CA GLU A 333 3.14 -15.08 15.30
C GLU A 333 1.81 -14.73 14.64
N THR A 334 1.91 -14.37 13.37
CA THR A 334 0.77 -13.95 12.57
C THR A 334 -0.15 -15.13 12.24
N PRO A 335 -1.39 -14.88 11.77
CA PRO A 335 -2.24 -15.94 11.24
C PRO A 335 -1.58 -16.75 10.09
N ALA A 336 -0.65 -16.16 9.32
CA ALA A 336 0.13 -16.90 8.34
C ALA A 336 1.12 -17.88 8.99
N ALA A 337 1.81 -17.45 10.06
CA ALA A 337 2.70 -18.31 10.84
C ALA A 337 1.98 -19.54 11.42
N ARG A 338 0.74 -19.37 11.88
CA ARG A 338 -0.10 -20.48 12.40
C ARG A 338 -0.49 -21.52 11.34
N LEU A 339 -0.39 -21.19 10.05
CA LEU A 339 -0.65 -22.12 8.93
C LEU A 339 0.64 -22.77 8.38
N ALA A 340 1.80 -22.27 8.80
CA ALA A 340 3.10 -22.76 8.40
C ALA A 340 3.48 -24.04 9.18
N ASP A 341 4.48 -24.76 8.70
CA ASP A 341 5.08 -25.87 9.46
C ASP A 341 6.01 -25.35 10.55
N GLU A 342 6.56 -24.15 10.36
CA GLU A 342 7.55 -23.57 11.26
C GLU A 342 7.49 -22.04 11.22
N LEU A 343 7.64 -21.43 12.41
CA LEU A 343 7.88 -19.99 12.56
C LEU A 343 9.30 -19.78 13.09
N VAL A 344 10.13 -19.12 12.29
CA VAL A 344 11.46 -18.63 12.70
C VAL A 344 11.32 -17.17 13.08
N ARG A 345 11.55 -16.86 14.36
CA ARG A 345 11.35 -15.50 14.88
C ARG A 345 12.63 -14.69 14.85
N VAL A 346 12.82 -13.93 13.77
CA VAL A 346 13.86 -12.92 13.67
C VAL A 346 13.66 -11.78 14.68
N GLU A 347 14.76 -11.20 15.15
CA GLU A 347 14.74 -9.94 15.90
C GLU A 347 14.32 -8.78 14.99
N PRO A 348 13.42 -7.89 15.44
CA PRO A 348 12.98 -6.75 14.64
C PRO A 348 14.12 -5.86 14.16
N GLY A 349 14.17 -5.64 12.84
CA GLY A 349 15.20 -4.82 12.20
C GLY A 349 16.53 -5.54 11.99
N LYS A 350 16.61 -6.85 12.27
CA LYS A 350 17.79 -7.70 12.11
C LYS A 350 17.67 -8.72 10.97
N ASP A 351 16.76 -8.47 10.03
CA ASP A 351 16.56 -9.31 8.85
C ASP A 351 17.82 -9.37 7.98
N TYR A 352 18.55 -8.25 7.81
CA TYR A 352 19.81 -8.21 7.07
C TYR A 352 20.81 -9.24 7.60
N GLU A 353 21.08 -9.21 8.91
CA GLU A 353 22.03 -10.12 9.55
C GLU A 353 21.61 -11.59 9.43
N LEU A 354 20.31 -11.90 9.59
CA LEU A 354 19.80 -13.26 9.42
C LEU A 354 19.96 -13.75 7.97
N ILE A 355 19.66 -12.91 6.99
CA ILE A 355 19.82 -13.24 5.58
C ILE A 355 21.30 -13.50 5.26
N THR A 356 22.21 -12.61 5.69
CA THR A 356 23.64 -12.79 5.47
C THR A 356 24.17 -14.06 6.12
N ALA A 357 23.71 -14.40 7.34
CA ALA A 357 24.06 -15.66 7.98
C ALA A 357 23.56 -16.90 7.20
N LEU A 358 22.33 -16.86 6.68
CA LEU A 358 21.84 -17.93 5.79
C LEU A 358 22.68 -18.04 4.51
N ARG A 359 23.09 -16.92 3.92
CA ARG A 359 23.99 -16.93 2.75
C ARG A 359 25.34 -17.55 3.07
N MET A 360 25.91 -17.25 4.25
CA MET A 360 27.13 -17.90 4.72
C MET A 360 26.94 -19.42 4.80
N ALA A 361 25.86 -19.88 5.44
CA ALA A 361 25.56 -21.31 5.56
C ALA A 361 25.29 -22.01 4.20
N VAL A 362 24.62 -21.35 3.26
CA VAL A 362 24.40 -21.87 1.90
C VAL A 362 25.70 -21.99 1.11
N ARG A 363 26.68 -21.15 1.41
CA ARG A 363 28.02 -21.13 0.80
C ARG A 363 29.05 -21.94 1.59
N ASP A 364 28.59 -22.76 2.54
CA ASP A 364 29.41 -23.61 3.40
C ASP A 364 30.50 -22.83 4.17
N LEU A 365 30.16 -21.61 4.62
CA LEU A 365 30.99 -20.80 5.51
C LEU A 365 30.57 -20.97 6.98
N ASP A 366 31.55 -20.86 7.87
CA ASP A 366 31.34 -21.03 9.31
C ASP A 366 30.72 -19.78 9.97
N ILE A 367 29.74 -20.00 10.85
CA ILE A 367 29.12 -19.00 11.71
C ILE A 367 29.63 -19.24 13.14
N GLU A 368 30.55 -18.40 13.59
CA GLU A 368 31.17 -18.56 14.92
C GLU A 368 30.26 -18.13 16.08
N LEU A 369 29.21 -17.37 15.79
CA LEU A 369 28.25 -16.91 16.79
C LEU A 369 27.29 -18.05 17.19
N PRO A 370 26.81 -18.09 18.46
CA PRO A 370 25.81 -19.08 18.88
C PRO A 370 24.42 -18.80 18.30
N SER A 371 24.13 -17.55 17.95
CA SER A 371 22.88 -17.12 17.32
C SER A 371 23.09 -15.82 16.53
N VAL A 372 22.31 -15.62 15.47
CA VAL A 372 22.25 -14.37 14.71
C VAL A 372 20.81 -13.87 14.66
N ALA A 373 20.59 -12.59 14.96
CA ALA A 373 19.25 -11.98 14.95
C ALA A 373 18.21 -12.74 15.79
N GLY A 374 18.63 -13.28 16.95
CA GLY A 374 17.79 -14.11 17.83
C GLY A 374 17.50 -15.52 17.32
N VAL A 375 18.10 -15.95 16.21
CA VAL A 375 17.96 -17.30 15.65
C VAL A 375 19.21 -18.13 15.97
N PRO A 376 19.09 -19.29 16.64
CA PRO A 376 20.23 -20.16 16.93
C PRO A 376 20.95 -20.61 15.66
N THR A 377 22.27 -20.67 15.70
CA THR A 377 23.11 -21.02 14.54
C THR A 377 22.79 -22.40 13.96
N GLU A 378 22.48 -23.39 14.81
CA GLU A 378 21.99 -24.70 14.38
C GLU A 378 20.71 -24.60 13.53
N THR A 379 19.80 -23.70 13.88
CA THR A 379 18.58 -23.46 13.09
C THR A 379 18.93 -22.82 11.74
N ILE A 380 19.91 -21.91 11.69
CA ILE A 380 20.36 -21.28 10.45
C ILE A 380 20.95 -22.34 9.50
N TYR A 381 21.83 -23.21 9.99
CA TYR A 381 22.37 -24.32 9.19
C TYR A 381 21.28 -25.28 8.71
N ARG A 382 20.37 -25.69 9.59
CA ARG A 382 19.24 -26.55 9.19
C ARG A 382 18.39 -25.91 8.10
N LEU A 383 18.04 -24.63 8.23
CA LEU A 383 17.26 -23.93 7.20
C LEU A 383 18.02 -23.87 5.87
N ALA A 384 19.32 -23.60 5.89
CA ALA A 384 20.15 -23.60 4.68
C ALA A 384 20.18 -24.98 4.01
N ASP A 385 20.34 -26.06 4.77
CA ASP A 385 20.33 -27.43 4.24
C ASP A 385 18.97 -27.84 3.69
N GLU A 386 17.88 -27.49 4.39
CA GLU A 386 16.51 -27.71 3.91
C GLU A 386 16.26 -26.93 2.61
N MET A 387 16.72 -25.69 2.50
CA MET A 387 16.61 -24.86 1.30
C MET A 387 17.43 -25.42 0.13
N LYS A 388 18.69 -25.85 0.36
CA LYS A 388 19.54 -26.50 -0.66
C LYS A 388 18.92 -27.81 -1.16
N SER A 389 18.23 -28.55 -0.29
CA SER A 389 17.64 -29.86 -0.59
C SER A 389 16.26 -29.80 -1.28
N ALA A 390 15.64 -28.61 -1.35
CA ALA A 390 14.35 -28.43 -2.01
C ALA A 390 14.43 -28.79 -3.50
N LYS A 391 13.32 -29.25 -4.11
CA LYS A 391 13.25 -29.44 -5.58
C LYS A 391 12.95 -28.14 -6.30
N TYR A 392 12.13 -27.29 -5.68
CA TYR A 392 11.84 -25.95 -6.15
C TYR A 392 11.45 -25.08 -4.95
N GLY A 393 12.29 -24.12 -4.63
CA GLY A 393 12.07 -23.17 -3.56
C GLY A 393 11.45 -21.85 -4.03
N VAL A 394 10.66 -21.22 -3.17
CA VAL A 394 10.21 -19.84 -3.35
C VAL A 394 10.30 -19.06 -2.04
N ILE A 395 10.76 -17.82 -2.15
CA ILE A 395 10.67 -16.81 -1.09
C ILE A 395 9.58 -15.81 -1.48
N PHE A 396 8.55 -15.70 -0.65
CA PHE A 396 7.57 -14.62 -0.70
C PHE A 396 7.96 -13.53 0.29
N GLU A 397 8.42 -12.38 -0.20
CA GLU A 397 8.85 -11.26 0.65
C GLU A 397 7.77 -10.19 0.79
N GLY A 398 7.67 -9.57 1.96
CA GLY A 398 6.70 -8.51 2.22
C GLY A 398 7.28 -7.32 2.96
N MET A 399 6.39 -6.49 3.50
CA MET A 399 6.74 -5.20 4.11
C MET A 399 7.64 -5.30 5.34
N GLY A 400 7.69 -6.47 5.98
CA GLY A 400 8.66 -6.76 7.04
C GLY A 400 10.11 -6.70 6.57
N ILE A 401 10.38 -6.83 5.26
CA ILE A 401 11.71 -6.67 4.65
C ILE A 401 11.91 -5.24 4.16
N THR A 402 10.90 -4.64 3.52
CA THR A 402 11.05 -3.35 2.82
C THR A 402 10.97 -2.13 3.75
N MET A 403 10.27 -2.22 4.88
CA MET A 403 10.00 -1.09 5.80
C MET A 403 10.81 -1.13 7.10
N THR A 404 11.70 -2.10 7.26
CA THR A 404 12.48 -2.30 8.49
C THR A 404 13.98 -2.08 8.25
N GLY A 405 14.71 -1.66 9.28
CA GLY A 405 16.18 -1.67 9.32
C GLY A 405 16.82 -1.18 8.02
N ALA A 406 17.53 -2.09 7.32
CA ALA A 406 18.33 -1.79 6.13
C ALA A 406 17.52 -1.64 4.81
N LYS A 407 16.20 -1.78 4.83
CA LYS A 407 15.27 -1.54 3.70
C LYS A 407 15.71 -2.25 2.41
N HIS A 408 16.17 -1.51 1.40
CA HIS A 408 16.59 -2.07 0.11
C HIS A 408 17.76 -3.05 0.22
N ARG A 409 18.65 -2.88 1.21
CA ARG A 409 19.76 -3.81 1.47
C ARG A 409 19.28 -5.15 2.01
N ASN A 410 18.18 -5.18 2.77
CA ASN A 410 17.53 -6.46 3.12
C ASN A 410 17.09 -7.20 1.86
N VAL A 411 16.49 -6.48 0.91
CA VAL A 411 16.01 -7.07 -0.35
C VAL A 411 17.17 -7.53 -1.22
N GLU A 412 18.22 -6.71 -1.36
CA GLU A 412 19.44 -7.07 -2.09
C GLU A 412 20.02 -8.40 -1.58
N GLU A 413 20.22 -8.53 -0.28
CA GLU A 413 20.74 -9.76 0.32
C GLU A 413 19.78 -10.94 0.16
N LEU A 414 18.46 -10.69 0.24
CA LEU A 414 17.46 -11.75 0.05
C LEU A 414 17.46 -12.26 -1.40
N ILE A 415 17.70 -11.38 -2.37
CA ILE A 415 17.86 -11.76 -3.77
C ILE A 415 19.17 -12.54 -3.96
N LYS A 416 20.28 -12.07 -3.39
CA LYS A 416 21.55 -12.81 -3.45
C LYS A 416 21.46 -14.18 -2.79
N LEU A 417 20.69 -14.33 -1.71
CA LEU A 417 20.41 -15.65 -1.12
C LEU A 417 19.72 -16.57 -2.13
N ALA A 418 18.72 -16.07 -2.86
CA ALA A 418 18.10 -16.84 -3.93
C ALA A 418 19.12 -17.19 -5.04
N HIS A 419 20.04 -16.29 -5.39
CA HIS A 419 21.12 -16.58 -6.35
C HIS A 419 22.06 -17.67 -5.85
N ASP A 420 22.56 -17.56 -4.61
CA ASP A 420 23.44 -18.55 -3.98
C ASP A 420 22.77 -19.94 -3.92
N LEU A 421 21.46 -19.99 -3.66
CA LEU A 421 20.68 -21.24 -3.70
C LEU A 421 20.53 -21.84 -5.10
N ASN A 422 20.55 -21.03 -6.17
CA ASN A 422 20.43 -21.53 -7.55
C ASN A 422 21.64 -22.34 -8.02
N GLU A 423 22.78 -22.30 -7.32
CA GLU A 423 23.90 -23.22 -7.54
C GLU A 423 23.56 -24.67 -7.12
N TRP A 424 22.58 -24.84 -6.22
CA TRP A 424 22.17 -26.13 -5.67
C TRP A 424 20.81 -26.60 -6.20
N THR A 425 19.83 -25.70 -6.22
CA THR A 425 18.46 -26.01 -6.62
C THR A 425 17.72 -24.77 -7.11
N ARG A 426 16.63 -24.95 -7.88
CA ARG A 426 15.87 -23.80 -8.35
C ARG A 426 15.19 -23.08 -7.19
N PHE A 427 15.61 -21.84 -6.93
CA PHE A 427 14.99 -20.93 -5.97
C PHE A 427 14.58 -19.62 -6.63
N VAL A 428 13.42 -19.07 -6.27
CA VAL A 428 12.95 -17.78 -6.82
C VAL A 428 12.42 -16.87 -5.72
N LEU A 429 12.42 -15.57 -5.97
CA LEU A 429 11.85 -14.55 -5.10
C LEU A 429 10.61 -13.93 -5.75
N ILE A 430 9.51 -13.83 -5.01
CA ILE A 430 8.29 -13.13 -5.45
C ILE A 430 7.88 -12.11 -4.39
N PRO A 431 7.87 -10.80 -4.69
CA PRO A 431 7.38 -9.79 -3.77
C PRO A 431 5.85 -9.87 -3.63
N MET A 432 5.35 -9.77 -2.40
CA MET A 432 3.93 -9.76 -2.07
C MET A 432 3.30 -8.38 -2.30
N ARG A 433 3.27 -7.97 -3.58
CA ARG A 433 2.87 -6.62 -4.04
C ARG A 433 1.50 -6.21 -3.51
N GLY A 434 1.41 -5.01 -2.93
CA GLY A 434 0.24 -4.55 -2.18
C GLY A 434 -1.05 -4.35 -2.98
N HIS A 435 -1.16 -3.24 -3.72
CA HIS A 435 -2.39 -2.90 -4.46
C HIS A 435 -2.55 -3.73 -5.74
N TYR A 436 -3.80 -3.93 -6.19
CA TYR A 436 -4.11 -4.83 -7.31
C TYR A 436 -3.38 -4.51 -8.61
N ASN A 437 -2.95 -3.27 -8.81
CA ASN A 437 -2.20 -2.86 -10.00
C ASN A 437 -0.92 -2.08 -9.71
N VAL A 438 -0.33 -2.22 -8.51
CA VAL A 438 0.98 -1.59 -8.23
C VAL A 438 2.07 -2.14 -9.16
N THR A 439 2.00 -3.42 -9.51
CA THR A 439 2.88 -4.01 -10.52
C THR A 439 2.68 -3.37 -11.89
N GLY A 440 1.43 -3.08 -12.27
CA GLY A 440 1.13 -2.43 -13.54
C GLY A 440 1.60 -0.98 -13.57
N SER A 441 1.47 -0.25 -12.46
CA SER A 441 2.01 1.12 -12.38
C SER A 441 3.53 1.14 -12.57
N ASP A 442 4.26 0.25 -11.90
CA ASP A 442 5.71 0.15 -12.08
C ASP A 442 6.08 -0.25 -13.51
N ASN A 443 5.39 -1.25 -14.09
CA ASN A 443 5.68 -1.72 -15.44
C ASN A 443 5.42 -0.62 -16.48
N VAL A 444 4.29 0.09 -16.37
CA VAL A 444 3.97 1.22 -17.27
C VAL A 444 5.06 2.29 -17.18
N PHE A 445 5.46 2.66 -15.96
CA PHE A 445 6.51 3.64 -15.75
C PHE A 445 7.85 3.17 -16.34
N LEU A 446 8.23 1.90 -16.12
CA LEU A 446 9.48 1.33 -16.62
C LEU A 446 9.55 1.34 -18.15
N TRP A 447 8.53 0.82 -18.86
CA TRP A 447 8.60 0.73 -20.31
C TRP A 447 8.44 2.09 -21.01
N THR A 448 7.92 3.11 -20.32
CA THR A 448 7.78 4.47 -20.88
C THR A 448 8.94 5.40 -20.53
N THR A 449 9.58 5.21 -19.37
CA THR A 449 10.57 6.17 -18.84
C THR A 449 11.92 5.56 -18.47
N GLY A 450 12.00 4.23 -18.35
CA GLY A 450 13.16 3.51 -17.82
C GLY A 450 13.19 3.39 -16.28
N TYR A 451 12.25 4.01 -15.55
CA TYR A 451 12.23 4.01 -14.08
C TYR A 451 10.88 3.53 -13.50
N PRO A 452 10.85 2.88 -12.32
CA PRO A 452 9.61 2.30 -11.79
C PRO A 452 8.76 3.23 -10.90
N PHE A 453 9.34 4.29 -10.33
CA PHE A 453 8.66 5.23 -9.42
C PHE A 453 9.50 6.50 -9.22
N GLY A 454 8.98 7.52 -8.53
CA GLY A 454 9.69 8.76 -8.20
C GLY A 454 10.34 9.48 -9.39
N ILE A 455 9.61 9.64 -10.49
CA ILE A 455 10.15 10.07 -11.79
C ILE A 455 9.95 11.57 -11.97
N ASP A 456 11.04 12.30 -12.09
CA ASP A 456 11.10 13.74 -12.29
C ASP A 456 11.33 14.10 -13.77
N PHE A 457 10.42 14.89 -14.33
CA PHE A 457 10.50 15.41 -15.70
C PHE A 457 10.92 16.89 -15.78
N SER A 458 11.30 17.54 -14.68
CA SER A 458 11.63 18.98 -14.62
C SER A 458 12.77 19.43 -15.54
N ARG A 459 13.64 18.51 -15.97
CA ARG A 459 14.73 18.76 -16.93
C ARG A 459 14.38 18.42 -18.37
N GLY A 460 13.16 17.99 -18.61
CA GLY A 460 12.62 17.65 -19.92
C GLY A 460 12.91 16.22 -20.39
N TYR A 461 13.55 15.41 -19.54
CA TYR A 461 13.76 13.98 -19.70
C TYR A 461 13.57 13.32 -18.32
N PRO A 462 13.20 12.03 -18.25
CA PRO A 462 12.92 11.36 -16.98
C PRO A 462 14.21 11.17 -16.16
N ARG A 463 14.13 11.43 -14.86
CA ARG A 463 15.17 11.12 -13.88
C ARG A 463 14.54 10.51 -12.63
N MET A 464 15.21 9.54 -12.05
CA MET A 464 14.85 9.00 -10.73
C MET A 464 16.06 9.11 -9.82
N VAL A 465 15.91 9.80 -8.69
CA VAL A 465 16.89 9.83 -7.62
C VAL A 465 16.15 9.52 -6.32
N PRO A 466 16.12 8.25 -5.87
CA PRO A 466 15.44 7.85 -4.64
C PRO A 466 15.85 8.74 -3.46
N GLY A 467 14.87 9.14 -2.63
CA GLY A 467 15.11 10.08 -1.54
C GLY A 467 15.11 11.56 -1.94
N VAL A 468 15.25 11.85 -3.24
CA VAL A 468 15.19 13.22 -3.77
C VAL A 468 13.90 13.41 -4.56
N THR A 469 13.60 12.58 -5.54
CA THR A 469 12.45 12.74 -6.45
C THR A 469 11.22 11.93 -6.01
N THR A 470 11.24 11.37 -4.80
CA THR A 470 10.18 10.53 -4.23
C THR A 470 9.14 11.37 -3.49
N ALA A 471 7.86 11.02 -3.62
CA ALA A 471 6.73 11.82 -3.15
C ALA A 471 6.80 12.17 -1.66
N PRO A 472 7.08 11.23 -0.72
CA PRO A 472 7.23 11.59 0.68
C PRO A 472 8.34 12.62 0.92
N ASP A 473 9.48 12.48 0.24
CA ASP A 473 10.63 13.37 0.43
C ASP A 473 10.37 14.77 -0.13
N LEU A 474 9.80 14.86 -1.33
CA LEU A 474 9.40 16.13 -1.96
C LEU A 474 8.40 16.90 -1.09
N LEU A 475 7.40 16.21 -0.54
CA LEU A 475 6.41 16.81 0.36
C LEU A 475 7.05 17.28 1.67
N MET A 476 7.90 16.47 2.30
CA MET A 476 8.55 16.82 3.57
C MET A 476 9.55 17.99 3.45
N ARG A 477 10.12 18.21 2.27
CA ARG A 477 10.98 19.36 1.95
C ARG A 477 10.21 20.57 1.42
N GLY A 478 8.91 20.42 1.16
CA GLY A 478 8.05 21.50 0.68
C GLY A 478 8.33 21.94 -0.76
N GLU A 479 8.86 21.04 -1.59
CA GLU A 479 9.35 21.37 -2.94
C GLU A 479 8.24 21.42 -3.99
N VAL A 480 7.16 20.67 -3.77
CA VAL A 480 6.03 20.59 -4.70
C VAL A 480 5.00 21.66 -4.38
N ASP A 481 4.43 22.30 -5.40
CA ASP A 481 3.53 23.45 -5.26
C ASP A 481 2.10 23.19 -5.77
N ALA A 482 1.82 21.99 -6.26
CA ALA A 482 0.48 21.45 -6.48
C ALA A 482 0.54 19.91 -6.50
N ALA A 483 -0.59 19.24 -6.27
CA ALA A 483 -0.68 17.79 -6.37
C ALA A 483 -1.94 17.31 -7.10
N LEU A 484 -1.79 16.32 -7.98
CA LEU A 484 -2.86 15.47 -8.48
C LEU A 484 -2.73 14.11 -7.80
N ILE A 485 -3.74 13.74 -7.02
CA ILE A 485 -3.84 12.45 -6.33
C ILE A 485 -4.92 11.62 -7.01
N ILE A 486 -4.59 10.40 -7.43
CA ILE A 486 -5.51 9.51 -8.13
C ILE A 486 -5.49 8.11 -7.55
N SER A 487 -6.67 7.58 -7.20
CA SER A 487 -6.85 6.22 -6.69
C SER A 487 -5.91 5.89 -5.51
N SER A 488 -5.68 6.87 -4.64
CA SER A 488 -4.74 6.79 -3.52
C SER A 488 -5.13 7.76 -2.42
N ASP A 489 -4.67 7.51 -1.20
CA ASP A 489 -5.05 8.29 -0.03
C ASP A 489 -3.83 8.63 0.85
N PRO A 490 -2.93 9.52 0.39
CA PRO A 490 -1.76 9.93 1.17
C PRO A 490 -2.10 10.49 2.54
N VAL A 491 -3.22 11.20 2.76
CA VAL A 491 -3.60 11.65 4.11
C VAL A 491 -3.74 10.48 5.09
N ALA A 492 -4.28 9.35 4.63
CA ALA A 492 -4.41 8.14 5.44
C ALA A 492 -3.13 7.30 5.54
N HIS A 493 -2.13 7.53 4.69
CA HIS A 493 -1.01 6.59 4.54
C HIS A 493 0.39 7.21 4.53
N PHE A 494 0.55 8.53 4.43
CA PHE A 494 1.85 9.21 4.50
C PHE A 494 2.11 9.72 5.92
N PRO A 495 3.38 9.87 6.32
CA PRO A 495 3.70 10.43 7.63
C PRO A 495 3.18 11.86 7.76
N LYS A 496 2.82 12.26 8.98
CA LYS A 496 2.28 13.58 9.32
C LYS A 496 2.95 14.74 8.57
N ARG A 497 4.29 14.81 8.60
CA ARG A 497 5.06 15.89 7.97
C ARG A 497 4.84 16.03 6.46
N ALA A 498 4.67 14.92 5.74
CA ALA A 498 4.37 14.97 4.31
C ALA A 498 2.94 15.47 4.07
N VAL A 499 2.00 15.05 4.92
CA VAL A 499 0.59 15.48 4.84
C VAL A 499 0.42 16.96 5.19
N GLU A 500 1.19 17.49 6.15
CA GLU A 500 1.18 18.91 6.53
C GLU A 500 1.56 19.85 5.38
N HIS A 501 2.45 19.43 4.48
CA HIS A 501 2.76 20.21 3.28
C HIS A 501 1.69 20.00 2.20
N LEU A 502 1.25 18.75 1.99
CA LEU A 502 0.19 18.42 1.04
C LEU A 502 -1.08 19.25 1.31
N SER A 503 -1.44 19.50 2.57
CA SER A 503 -2.61 20.29 2.95
C SER A 503 -2.45 21.81 2.77
N LYS A 504 -1.25 22.30 2.41
CA LYS A 504 -0.96 23.72 2.22
C LYS A 504 -0.84 24.13 0.75
N ILE A 505 -0.85 23.15 -0.15
CA ILE A 505 -0.75 23.36 -1.60
C ILE A 505 -2.07 22.99 -2.28
N PRO A 506 -2.34 23.47 -3.50
CA PRO A 506 -3.49 23.04 -4.28
C PRO A 506 -3.49 21.52 -4.53
N VAL A 507 -4.55 20.83 -4.12
CA VAL A 507 -4.72 19.38 -4.30
C VAL A 507 -5.93 19.07 -5.16
N ILE A 508 -5.72 18.23 -6.18
CA ILE A 508 -6.76 17.66 -7.03
C ILE A 508 -6.88 16.18 -6.68
N THR A 509 -8.09 15.67 -6.48
CA THR A 509 -8.32 14.25 -6.22
C THR A 509 -9.25 13.64 -7.27
N ILE A 510 -8.84 12.51 -7.84
CA ILE A 510 -9.68 11.65 -8.67
C ILE A 510 -9.91 10.35 -7.89
N ASP A 511 -11.12 10.18 -7.36
CA ASP A 511 -11.50 9.01 -6.56
C ASP A 511 -13.00 8.69 -6.72
N PRO A 512 -13.40 7.41 -6.59
CA PRO A 512 -14.81 7.00 -6.65
C PRO A 512 -15.58 7.17 -5.32
N LYS A 513 -14.86 7.22 -4.19
CA LYS A 513 -15.38 7.23 -2.81
C LYS A 513 -14.66 8.30 -1.99
N TRP A 514 -15.30 8.77 -0.93
CA TRP A 514 -14.67 9.71 0.01
C TRP A 514 -13.43 9.10 0.67
N SER A 515 -12.26 9.67 0.34
CA SER A 515 -10.97 9.40 0.98
C SER A 515 -10.61 10.50 1.96
N LEU A 516 -9.66 10.25 2.87
CA LEU A 516 -9.19 11.33 3.76
C LEU A 516 -8.51 12.44 2.95
N THR A 517 -7.87 12.09 1.84
CA THR A 517 -7.27 13.04 0.91
C THR A 517 -8.30 13.93 0.24
N ALA A 518 -9.45 13.40 -0.19
CA ALA A 518 -10.53 14.22 -0.74
C ALA A 518 -10.96 15.34 0.23
N THR A 519 -10.91 15.11 1.55
CA THR A 519 -11.31 16.13 2.54
C THR A 519 -10.41 17.36 2.57
N ILE A 520 -9.16 17.29 2.07
CA ILE A 520 -8.23 18.43 2.00
C ILE A 520 -8.14 19.03 0.59
N SER A 521 -8.78 18.41 -0.41
CA SER A 521 -8.63 18.79 -1.81
C SER A 521 -9.32 20.11 -2.17
N ASP A 522 -8.78 20.78 -3.17
CA ASP A 522 -9.34 21.96 -3.81
C ASP A 522 -10.28 21.61 -4.95
N VAL A 523 -10.02 20.48 -5.63
CA VAL A 523 -10.86 19.93 -6.69
C VAL A 523 -11.01 18.44 -6.47
N ILE A 524 -12.25 17.94 -6.46
CA ILE A 524 -12.57 16.52 -6.39
C ILE A 524 -13.32 16.15 -7.66
N ILE A 525 -12.84 15.12 -8.35
CA ILE A 525 -13.44 14.60 -9.59
C ILE A 525 -13.83 13.14 -9.33
N PRO A 526 -15.13 12.79 -9.39
CA PRO A 526 -15.57 11.42 -9.22
C PRO A 526 -15.11 10.55 -10.39
N SER A 527 -14.68 9.32 -10.09
CA SER A 527 -14.41 8.31 -11.11
C SER A 527 -15.20 7.02 -10.91
N GLY A 528 -15.30 6.22 -11.97
CA GLY A 528 -15.92 4.92 -11.92
C GLY A 528 -15.02 3.88 -11.24
N ILE A 529 -15.61 2.95 -10.47
CA ILE A 529 -14.86 1.90 -9.79
C ILE A 529 -14.37 0.85 -10.80
N VAL A 530 -13.06 0.71 -10.96
CA VAL A 530 -12.45 -0.37 -11.76
C VAL A 530 -12.86 -1.74 -11.20
N GLY A 531 -13.30 -2.64 -12.09
CA GLY A 531 -13.80 -3.99 -11.76
C GLY A 531 -15.28 -4.03 -11.40
N VAL A 532 -15.97 -2.89 -11.39
CA VAL A 532 -17.43 -2.79 -11.27
C VAL A 532 -17.98 -1.98 -12.44
N GLU A 533 -17.55 -0.74 -12.56
CA GLU A 533 -18.07 0.27 -13.49
C GLU A 533 -17.12 0.48 -14.67
N CYS A 534 -15.82 0.36 -14.42
CA CYS A 534 -14.76 0.54 -15.41
C CYS A 534 -13.95 -0.74 -15.56
N GLY A 535 -13.35 -0.92 -16.74
CA GLY A 535 -12.49 -2.05 -17.07
C GLY A 535 -11.15 -1.57 -17.62
N GLY A 536 -10.16 -2.45 -17.61
CA GLY A 536 -8.81 -2.09 -18.02
C GLY A 536 -7.82 -3.20 -17.77
N THR A 537 -6.55 -2.92 -17.99
CA THR A 537 -5.48 -3.91 -17.81
C THR A 537 -4.80 -3.70 -16.46
N ALA A 538 -4.58 -4.79 -15.71
CA ALA A 538 -3.82 -4.78 -14.47
C ALA A 538 -2.82 -5.93 -14.41
N TYR A 539 -1.75 -5.80 -13.64
CA TYR A 539 -0.72 -6.82 -13.47
C TYR A 539 -0.75 -7.38 -12.04
N ARG A 540 -0.80 -8.71 -11.93
CA ARG A 540 -0.74 -9.42 -10.65
C ARG A 540 0.67 -9.29 -10.04
N LEU A 541 0.82 -9.66 -8.77
CA LEU A 541 2.09 -9.61 -8.03
C LEU A 541 3.23 -10.41 -8.67
N ASP A 542 2.92 -11.34 -9.58
CA ASP A 542 3.86 -12.18 -10.34
C ASP A 542 4.00 -11.77 -11.81
N ASP A 543 3.71 -10.50 -12.12
CA ASP A 543 3.85 -9.87 -13.44
C ASP A 543 2.91 -10.43 -14.53
N VAL A 544 1.90 -11.23 -14.17
CA VAL A 544 0.88 -11.72 -15.11
C VAL A 544 -0.15 -10.61 -15.40
N PRO A 545 -0.31 -10.17 -16.67
CA PRO A 545 -1.34 -9.20 -17.03
C PRO A 545 -2.71 -9.86 -17.11
N LEU A 546 -3.71 -9.23 -16.51
CA LEU A 546 -5.10 -9.65 -16.51
C LEU A 546 -6.02 -8.49 -16.94
N ARG A 547 -7.04 -8.82 -17.73
CA ARG A 547 -8.05 -7.86 -18.17
C ARG A 547 -9.19 -7.81 -17.16
N ILE A 548 -9.33 -6.68 -16.47
CA ILE A 548 -10.45 -6.39 -15.59
C ILE A 548 -11.66 -5.95 -16.44
N LYS A 549 -12.82 -6.58 -16.19
CA LYS A 549 -14.07 -6.29 -16.88
C LYS A 549 -14.89 -5.25 -16.10
N SER A 550 -15.63 -4.42 -16.83
CA SER A 550 -16.77 -3.68 -16.28
C SER A 550 -18.02 -4.59 -16.32
N ILE A 551 -18.85 -4.51 -15.28
CA ILE A 551 -20.09 -5.30 -15.14
C ILE A 551 -21.35 -4.44 -15.06
N LEU A 552 -21.20 -3.18 -14.68
CA LEU A 552 -22.25 -2.16 -14.58
C LEU A 552 -21.77 -0.88 -15.27
N PRO A 553 -22.66 -0.03 -15.82
CA PRO A 553 -22.24 1.29 -16.28
C PRO A 553 -21.85 2.18 -15.09
N PRO A 554 -20.92 3.14 -15.27
CA PRO A 554 -20.71 4.20 -14.29
C PRO A 554 -22.00 5.01 -14.03
N PRO A 555 -22.14 5.64 -12.85
CA PRO A 555 -23.25 6.55 -12.57
C PRO A 555 -23.31 7.72 -13.57
N PRO A 556 -24.50 8.31 -13.81
CA PRO A 556 -24.62 9.45 -14.71
C PRO A 556 -23.69 10.60 -14.33
N GLY A 557 -22.88 11.07 -15.29
CA GLY A 557 -21.91 12.16 -15.09
C GLY A 557 -20.55 11.71 -14.54
N VAL A 558 -20.38 10.43 -14.19
CA VAL A 558 -19.10 9.85 -13.75
C VAL A 558 -18.45 9.12 -14.93
N LEU A 559 -17.15 9.33 -15.11
CA LEU A 559 -16.36 8.70 -16.18
C LEU A 559 -15.31 7.75 -15.61
N CYS A 560 -14.71 6.93 -16.47
CA CYS A 560 -13.56 6.11 -16.10
C CYS A 560 -12.28 6.97 -16.01
N ASP A 561 -11.33 6.54 -15.15
CA ASP A 561 -10.10 7.29 -14.87
C ASP A 561 -9.33 7.70 -16.14
N ASP A 562 -9.23 6.80 -17.12
CA ASP A 562 -8.49 7.05 -18.36
C ASP A 562 -9.16 8.11 -19.24
N GLU A 563 -10.49 8.18 -19.25
CA GLU A 563 -11.24 9.22 -19.95
C GLU A 563 -11.12 10.58 -19.26
N ILE A 564 -11.21 10.61 -17.92
CA ILE A 564 -10.98 11.82 -17.10
C ILE A 564 -9.60 12.40 -17.39
N LEU A 565 -8.57 11.54 -17.34
CA LEU A 565 -7.18 11.96 -17.57
C LEU A 565 -6.93 12.42 -19.00
N ARG A 566 -7.56 11.81 -20.02
CA ARG A 566 -7.41 12.27 -21.43
C ARG A 566 -7.98 13.67 -21.62
N ARG A 567 -9.18 13.93 -21.08
CA ARG A 567 -9.79 15.27 -21.13
C ARG A 567 -8.95 16.29 -20.35
N LEU A 568 -8.44 15.92 -19.18
CA LEU A 568 -7.54 16.77 -18.40
C LEU A 568 -6.26 17.10 -19.18
N LEU A 569 -5.66 16.09 -19.82
CA LEU A 569 -4.46 16.23 -20.65
C LEU A 569 -4.67 17.18 -21.83
N GLU A 570 -5.80 17.08 -22.53
CA GLU A 570 -6.17 17.99 -23.62
C GLU A 570 -6.24 19.44 -23.12
N MET A 571 -6.94 19.69 -22.02
CA MET A 571 -7.02 21.03 -21.44
C MET A 571 -5.66 21.56 -20.97
N VAL A 572 -4.80 20.73 -20.39
CA VAL A 572 -3.43 21.13 -20.02
C VAL A 572 -2.60 21.51 -21.25
N LYS A 573 -2.74 20.78 -22.37
CA LYS A 573 -2.08 21.12 -23.64
C LYS A 573 -2.57 22.47 -24.17
N GLU A 574 -3.88 22.76 -24.09
CA GLU A 574 -4.46 24.06 -24.47
C GLU A 574 -3.86 25.21 -23.65
N TYR A 575 -3.90 25.12 -22.32
CA TYR A 575 -3.35 26.16 -21.43
C TYR A 575 -1.86 26.44 -21.66
N ARG A 576 -1.05 25.40 -21.95
CA ARG A 576 0.38 25.58 -22.25
C ARG A 576 0.62 26.21 -23.63
N ASN A 577 -0.18 25.89 -24.63
CA ASN A 577 -0.09 26.50 -25.96
C ASN A 577 -0.47 27.99 -25.94
N GLU A 578 -1.50 28.36 -25.17
CA GLU A 578 -1.88 29.76 -24.95
C GLU A 578 -0.81 30.56 -24.18
N GLY A 579 -0.22 29.95 -23.14
CA GLY A 579 0.91 30.55 -22.41
C GLY A 579 2.18 30.68 -23.25
N GLY A 580 2.41 29.77 -24.20
CA GLY A 580 3.50 29.82 -25.17
C GLY A 580 3.33 30.95 -26.20
N ARG A 581 2.11 31.17 -26.71
CA ARG A 581 1.80 32.31 -27.61
C ARG A 581 2.06 33.66 -26.96
N LYS A 582 1.69 33.84 -25.68
CA LYS A 582 1.96 35.10 -24.95
C LYS A 582 3.44 35.37 -24.66
N ARG A 583 4.31 34.34 -24.65
CA ARG A 583 5.76 34.51 -24.50
C ARG A 583 6.48 34.79 -25.83
N GLY A 584 5.84 34.51 -26.97
CA GLY A 584 6.39 34.75 -28.31
C GLY A 584 6.24 36.19 -28.82
N GLU A 585 5.43 37.03 -28.17
CA GLU A 585 5.23 38.44 -28.56
C GLU A 585 6.17 39.41 -27.83
N GLY A 586 7.11 38.91 -27.01
CA GLY A 586 8.07 39.71 -26.24
C GLY A 586 9.53 39.60 -26.69
N TYR A 587 9.81 38.87 -27.78
CA TYR A 587 11.14 38.74 -28.38
C TYR A 587 11.04 38.87 -29.91
N SER A 588 10.61 40.04 -30.37
CA SER A 588 10.84 40.53 -31.73
C SER A 588 11.57 41.87 -31.67
#